data_AF-A8X004-F1
#
_entry.id   AF-A8X004-F1
#
_cell.length_a   1.000
_cell.length_b   1.000
_cell.length_c   1.000
_cell.angle_alpha   90.00
_cell.angle_beta   90.00
_cell.angle_gamma   90.00
#
_symmetry.space_group_name_H-M   'P 1'
#
loop_
_entity.id
_entity.type
_entity.pdbx_description
1 polymer ?
#
loop_
_entity_poly.entity_id
_entity_poly.type
_entity_poly.pdbx_seq_one_letter_code
_entity_poly.pdbx_strand_id
1 'polypeptide(L)'
;MWTDSEGSQWSCNFLLSFWWNGFRMEWIFRDTVTNIFKRTRKCVSKQIGCPCTGSALIQTQSTCPCKEFEDVSSIVRFSHRTYDLPFIVDQSTANCYGYSDLHFDGTVGRPCNDYPTYKTFRATVIRYLKPNNDTVQDFRVFDCQSTSRTKRVTFYCDLKSEYWRLEGTNEEVRGWNQIDIRSN
;
A
#
# COMPACT_ATOMS: atom_id res chain seq x y z
N MET A 1 9.05 9.00 -39.23
CA MET A 1 7.72 9.45 -39.71
C MET A 1 7.14 8.26 -40.43
N TRP A 2 6.01 7.72 -39.98
CA TRP A 2 5.40 6.54 -40.59
C TRP A 2 4.05 6.95 -41.16
N THR A 3 3.78 6.52 -42.39
CA THR A 3 2.50 6.73 -43.09
C THR A 3 1.82 5.37 -43.22
N ASP A 4 0.54 5.31 -42.90
CA ASP A 4 -0.30 4.16 -43.22
C ASP A 4 -0.67 4.14 -44.72
N SER A 5 -1.31 3.05 -45.15
CA SER A 5 -1.81 2.86 -46.52
C SER A 5 -2.91 3.84 -46.94
N GLU A 6 -3.36 4.71 -46.02
CA GLU A 6 -4.38 5.75 -46.25
C GLU A 6 -3.77 7.17 -46.24
N GLY A 7 -2.44 7.31 -46.13
CA GLY A 7 -1.76 8.59 -46.24
C GLY A 7 -1.89 9.50 -45.02
N SER A 8 -2.32 8.98 -43.87
CA SER A 8 -2.44 9.76 -42.63
C SER A 8 -1.11 9.79 -41.88
N GLN A 9 -0.55 10.99 -41.69
CA GLN A 9 0.63 11.21 -40.86
C GLN A 9 0.25 11.20 -39.38
N TRP A 10 0.48 10.07 -38.71
CA TRP A 10 0.37 10.00 -37.25
C TRP A 10 1.74 10.22 -36.62
N SER A 11 1.88 11.27 -35.81
CA SER A 11 3.06 11.43 -34.96
C SER A 11 2.83 10.67 -33.65
N CYS A 12 3.82 9.89 -33.21
CA CYS A 12 3.77 9.12 -31.95
C CYS A 12 3.57 10.00 -30.70
N ASN A 13 3.56 11.33 -30.83
CA ASN A 13 3.45 12.30 -29.75
C ASN A 13 2.07 12.34 -29.07
N PHE A 14 1.00 11.91 -29.74
CA PHE A 14 -0.36 12.20 -29.25
C PHE A 14 -0.92 11.17 -28.25
N LEU A 15 -0.31 9.98 -28.13
CA LEU A 15 -0.76 8.91 -27.22
C LEU A 15 0.09 8.79 -25.93
N LEU A 16 1.08 9.66 -25.76
CA LEU A 16 2.16 9.51 -24.78
C LEU A 16 1.88 10.13 -23.39
N SER A 17 0.75 10.81 -23.16
CA SER A 17 0.50 11.46 -21.87
C SER A 17 0.20 10.51 -20.70
N PHE A 18 -0.06 9.21 -20.96
CA PHE A 18 -0.34 8.21 -19.92
C PHE A 18 0.58 6.99 -19.92
N TRP A 19 1.50 6.86 -20.89
CA TRP A 19 2.31 5.66 -21.08
C TRP A 19 3.74 6.05 -21.45
N TRP A 20 4.61 6.19 -20.46
CA TRP A 20 6.05 6.34 -20.69
C TRP A 20 6.55 5.16 -21.57
N ASN A 21 6.92 5.45 -22.83
CA ASN A 21 7.61 4.56 -23.79
C ASN A 21 6.82 3.38 -24.41
N GLY A 22 5.48 3.36 -24.42
CA GLY A 22 4.70 2.36 -25.19
C GLY A 22 4.70 0.93 -24.61
N PHE A 23 5.11 0.77 -23.35
CA PHE A 23 5.10 -0.51 -22.64
C PHE A 23 3.92 -0.63 -21.67
N ARG A 24 3.35 -1.84 -21.57
CA ARG A 24 2.42 -2.24 -20.52
C ARG A 24 3.11 -3.15 -19.51
N MET A 25 2.94 -2.86 -18.22
CA MET A 25 3.43 -3.72 -17.14
C MET A 25 2.54 -4.97 -17.02
N GLU A 26 3.13 -6.15 -16.82
CA GLU A 26 2.37 -7.41 -16.75
C GLU A 26 2.48 -8.11 -15.39
N TRP A 27 3.69 -8.35 -14.89
CA TRP A 27 3.87 -9.16 -13.68
C TRP A 27 4.98 -8.61 -12.79
N ILE A 28 4.77 -8.68 -11.48
CA ILE A 28 5.80 -8.48 -10.45
C ILE A 28 5.95 -9.80 -9.69
N PHE A 29 7.18 -10.28 -9.55
CA PHE A 29 7.50 -11.47 -8.78
C PHE A 29 8.86 -11.33 -8.13
N ARG A 30 9.09 -12.07 -7.04
CA ARG A 30 10.41 -12.14 -6.41
C ARG A 30 11.22 -13.29 -6.99
N ASP A 31 12.43 -12.99 -7.45
CA ASP A 31 13.41 -14.00 -7.76
C ASP A 31 13.97 -14.58 -6.46
N THR A 32 13.77 -15.87 -6.22
CA THR A 32 14.18 -16.55 -4.98
C THR A 32 15.68 -16.82 -4.90
N VAL A 33 16.40 -16.79 -6.02
CA VAL A 33 17.85 -16.98 -6.08
C VAL A 33 18.56 -15.67 -5.78
N THR A 34 18.12 -14.58 -6.40
CA THR A 34 18.76 -13.26 -6.23
C THR A 34 18.11 -12.40 -5.15
N ASN A 35 16.97 -12.79 -4.59
CA ASN A 35 16.15 -11.99 -3.66
C ASN A 35 15.79 -10.59 -4.20
N ILE A 36 15.60 -10.48 -5.52
CA ILE A 36 15.28 -9.22 -6.20
C ILE A 36 13.88 -9.31 -6.80
N PHE A 37 13.11 -8.24 -6.70
CA PHE A 37 11.82 -8.15 -7.38
C PHE A 37 12.05 -7.84 -8.85
N LYS A 38 11.44 -8.65 -9.71
CA LYS A 38 11.46 -8.51 -11.17
C LYS A 38 10.08 -8.10 -11.63
N ARG A 39 10.04 -7.07 -12.47
CA ARG A 39 8.83 -6.58 -13.12
C ARG A 39 8.97 -6.74 -14.63
N THR A 40 8.09 -7.52 -15.26
CA THR A 40 8.09 -7.66 -16.72
C THR A 40 7.19 -6.61 -17.37
N ARG A 41 7.63 -6.10 -18.52
CA ARG A 41 6.84 -5.19 -19.34
C ARG A 41 6.74 -5.71 -20.77
N LYS A 42 5.54 -5.65 -21.34
CA LYS A 42 5.23 -6.01 -22.72
C LYS A 42 5.12 -4.77 -23.58
N CYS A 43 5.79 -4.79 -24.72
CA CYS A 43 5.67 -3.73 -25.71
C CYS A 43 4.30 -3.81 -26.39
N VAL A 44 3.41 -2.85 -26.12
CA VAL A 44 2.07 -2.80 -26.73
C VAL A 44 2.06 -1.93 -27.98
N SER A 45 2.96 -0.96 -28.07
CA SER A 45 3.06 -0.08 -29.24
C SER A 45 3.54 -0.79 -30.51
N LYS A 46 4.25 -1.94 -30.39
CA LYS A 46 4.68 -2.75 -31.53
C LYS A 46 3.50 -3.29 -32.34
N GLN A 47 2.35 -3.53 -31.69
CA GLN A 47 1.14 -4.00 -32.37
C GLN A 47 0.52 -2.94 -33.29
N ILE A 48 0.84 -1.66 -33.07
CA ILE A 48 0.43 -0.52 -33.88
C ILE A 48 1.61 0.09 -34.67
N GLY A 49 2.66 -0.70 -34.92
CA GLY A 49 3.80 -0.28 -35.75
C GLY A 49 4.80 0.67 -35.08
N CYS A 50 4.64 0.99 -33.80
CA CYS A 50 5.52 1.88 -33.07
C CYS A 50 6.56 1.08 -32.26
N PRO A 51 7.87 1.15 -32.54
CA PRO A 51 8.87 0.44 -31.76
C PRO A 51 8.92 1.02 -30.34
N CYS A 52 8.90 0.14 -29.33
CA CYS A 52 9.17 0.58 -27.97
C CYS A 52 10.64 0.97 -27.82
N THR A 53 10.90 2.11 -27.20
CA THR A 53 12.25 2.60 -26.89
C THR A 53 12.60 2.27 -25.43
N GLY A 54 13.78 1.70 -25.19
CA GLY A 54 14.27 1.34 -23.85
C GLY A 54 14.54 -0.15 -23.69
N SER A 55 15.74 -0.47 -23.19
CA SER A 55 16.44 -1.74 -23.40
C SER A 55 16.02 -2.92 -22.51
N ALA A 56 15.29 -2.71 -21.41
CA ALA A 56 15.01 -3.81 -20.48
C ALA A 56 13.54 -4.25 -20.52
N LEU A 57 13.24 -5.47 -20.99
CA LEU A 57 11.89 -6.09 -20.82
C LEU A 57 11.60 -6.42 -19.35
N ILE A 58 12.63 -6.39 -18.51
CA ILE A 58 12.61 -6.74 -17.10
C ILE A 58 13.20 -5.57 -16.32
N GLN A 59 12.41 -4.96 -15.45
CA GLN A 59 12.91 -4.03 -14.44
C GLN A 59 13.20 -4.81 -13.15
N THR A 60 14.24 -4.41 -12.44
CA THR A 60 14.64 -5.02 -11.18
C THR A 60 14.64 -3.98 -10.06
N GLN A 61 14.15 -4.36 -8.89
CA GLN A 61 14.25 -3.54 -7.68
C GLN A 61 14.57 -4.42 -6.47
N SER A 62 15.40 -3.90 -5.56
CA SER A 62 15.80 -4.59 -4.35
C SER A 62 14.81 -4.40 -3.19
N THR A 63 13.90 -3.43 -3.31
CA THR A 63 12.91 -3.10 -2.28
C THR A 63 11.52 -3.61 -2.63
N CYS A 64 10.66 -3.71 -1.62
CA CYS A 64 9.25 -4.02 -1.80
C CYS A 64 8.54 -3.06 -2.78
N PRO A 65 7.73 -3.56 -3.72
CA PRO A 65 7.13 -2.77 -4.79
C PRO A 65 5.85 -2.02 -4.41
N CYS A 66 5.36 -2.20 -3.18
CA CYS A 66 4.18 -1.49 -2.72
C CYS A 66 4.46 0.00 -2.51
N LYS A 67 3.46 0.81 -2.82
CA LYS A 67 3.48 2.26 -2.61
C LYS A 67 3.67 2.57 -1.13
N GLU A 68 4.36 3.66 -0.84
CA GLU A 68 4.41 4.19 0.52
C GLU A 68 3.00 4.59 0.97
N PHE A 69 2.74 4.49 2.28
CA PHE A 69 1.47 4.95 2.82
C PHE A 69 1.34 6.45 2.66
N GLU A 70 0.17 6.90 2.20
CA GLU A 70 -0.17 8.32 2.18
C GLU A 70 -0.43 8.82 3.62
N ASP A 71 -0.03 10.07 3.90
CA ASP A 71 -0.44 10.73 5.13
C ASP A 71 -1.94 11.04 5.07
N VAL A 72 -2.72 10.20 5.76
CA VAL A 72 -4.18 10.31 5.86
C VAL A 72 -4.62 10.91 7.19
N SER A 73 -3.68 11.39 8.02
CA SER A 73 -3.95 11.84 9.40
C SER A 73 -5.06 12.90 9.44
N SER A 74 -5.08 13.82 8.47
CA SER A 74 -6.08 14.88 8.35
C SER A 74 -7.50 14.37 8.13
N ILE A 75 -7.67 13.23 7.46
CA ILE A 75 -8.95 12.61 7.13
C ILE A 75 -9.40 11.72 8.29
N VAL A 76 -8.52 10.87 8.79
CA VAL A 76 -8.87 9.85 9.80
C VAL A 76 -9.02 10.43 11.21
N ARG A 77 -8.43 11.60 11.49
CA ARG A 77 -8.46 12.21 12.82
C ARG A 77 -9.85 12.65 13.25
N PHE A 78 -10.77 13.05 12.36
CA PHE A 78 -12.13 13.56 12.71
C PHE A 78 -12.20 14.32 14.06
N SER A 79 -12.55 13.65 15.15
CA SER A 79 -12.69 14.18 16.53
C SER A 79 -11.64 13.64 17.53
N HIS A 80 -10.65 12.89 17.07
CA HIS A 80 -9.63 12.22 17.88
C HIS A 80 -8.22 12.68 17.48
N ARG A 81 -7.26 12.44 18.38
CA ARG A 81 -5.85 12.57 18.02
C ARG A 81 -5.41 11.28 17.33
N THR A 82 -4.29 11.34 16.63
CA THR A 82 -3.65 10.18 16.02
C THR A 82 -2.22 10.10 16.50
N TYR A 83 -1.68 8.88 16.54
CA TYR A 83 -0.24 8.69 16.66
C TYR A 83 0.38 8.67 15.27
N ASP A 84 1.50 9.37 15.15
CA ASP A 84 2.42 9.20 14.03
C ASP A 84 3.38 8.07 14.40
N LEU A 85 3.29 6.97 13.67
CA LEU A 85 4.02 5.74 13.97
C LEU A 85 4.89 5.36 12.77
N PRO A 86 6.16 4.98 12.99
CA PRO A 86 7.00 4.52 11.90
C PRO A 86 6.46 3.20 11.34
N PHE A 87 6.43 3.09 10.00
CA PHE A 87 6.16 1.84 9.31
C PHE A 87 7.48 1.20 8.86
N ILE A 88 7.74 -0.02 9.30
CA ILE A 88 8.97 -0.77 9.06
C ILE A 88 8.66 -1.89 8.07
N VAL A 89 9.39 -1.95 6.96
CA VAL A 89 9.23 -3.00 5.95
C VAL A 89 10.31 -4.06 6.11
N ASP A 90 9.89 -5.32 6.27
CA ASP A 90 10.77 -6.49 6.25
C ASP A 90 11.06 -6.93 4.80
N GLN A 91 12.16 -6.39 4.28
CA GLN A 91 12.69 -6.66 2.93
C GLN A 91 13.20 -8.10 2.77
N SER A 92 13.36 -8.87 3.86
CA SER A 92 13.88 -10.24 3.79
C SER A 92 12.84 -11.24 3.29
N THR A 93 11.55 -10.92 3.44
CA THR A 93 10.43 -11.82 3.13
C THR A 93 10.07 -11.84 1.66
N ALA A 94 9.63 -13.00 1.16
CA ALA A 94 9.25 -13.15 -0.25
C ALA A 94 8.02 -12.35 -0.65
N ASN A 95 7.10 -12.15 0.30
CA ASN A 95 5.82 -11.48 0.11
C ASN A 95 5.83 -10.03 0.62
N CYS A 96 6.98 -9.51 1.06
CA CYS A 96 7.09 -8.16 1.61
C CYS A 96 6.09 -7.89 2.72
N TYR A 97 6.44 -8.26 3.94
CA TYR A 97 5.71 -7.85 5.12
C TYR A 97 6.22 -6.51 5.63
N GLY A 98 5.33 -5.73 6.24
CA GLY A 98 5.70 -4.57 7.02
C GLY A 98 4.87 -4.50 8.28
N TYR A 99 5.36 -3.79 9.27
CA TYR A 99 4.67 -3.63 10.54
C TYR A 99 4.94 -2.26 11.14
N SER A 100 4.08 -1.89 12.06
CA SER A 100 4.29 -0.73 12.92
C SER A 100 3.92 -1.10 14.34
N ASP A 101 4.85 -0.86 15.26
CA ASP A 101 4.58 -1.03 16.68
C ASP A 101 3.60 0.06 17.13
N LEU A 102 2.49 -0.38 17.68
CA LEU A 102 1.42 0.50 18.12
C LEU A 102 1.84 1.14 19.44
N HIS A 103 1.53 2.42 19.58
CA HIS A 103 1.72 3.11 20.84
C HIS A 103 0.95 2.37 21.95
N PHE A 104 1.60 2.18 23.09
CA PHE A 104 1.00 1.59 24.28
C PHE A 104 1.80 2.03 25.51
N ASP A 105 1.18 2.77 26.43
CA ASP A 105 1.90 3.42 27.54
C ASP A 105 1.97 2.59 28.83
N GLY A 106 1.47 1.34 28.82
CA GLY A 106 1.49 0.47 30.00
C GLY A 106 0.33 0.70 30.97
N THR A 107 -0.36 1.84 30.88
CA THR A 107 -1.56 2.12 31.69
C THR A 107 -2.82 1.69 30.96
N VAL A 108 -3.66 0.92 31.64
CA VAL A 108 -4.97 0.50 31.11
C VAL A 108 -5.81 1.76 30.86
N GLY A 109 -5.97 2.16 29.59
CA GLY A 109 -6.78 3.32 29.19
C GLY A 109 -6.15 4.28 28.19
N ARG A 110 -4.88 4.12 27.81
CA ARG A 110 -4.24 4.94 26.78
C ARG A 110 -3.24 4.07 26.00
N PRO A 111 -3.36 3.90 24.67
CA PRO A 111 -4.39 4.32 23.71
C PRO A 111 -5.50 3.26 23.56
N CYS A 112 -5.97 2.78 24.71
CA CYS A 112 -7.01 1.78 24.80
C CYS A 112 -8.37 2.46 24.71
N ASN A 113 -8.85 2.57 23.48
CA ASN A 113 -10.04 3.31 23.16
C ASN A 113 -11.29 2.57 23.63
N ASP A 114 -12.24 3.31 24.21
CA ASP A 114 -13.56 2.82 24.58
C ASP A 114 -14.45 2.87 23.32
N TYR A 115 -14.44 1.80 22.53
CA TYR A 115 -15.21 1.75 21.29
C TYR A 115 -16.70 1.49 21.60
N PRO A 116 -17.65 2.26 21.04
CA PRO A 116 -19.02 2.35 21.55
C PRO A 116 -19.80 1.03 21.63
N THR A 117 -19.47 0.07 20.77
CA THR A 117 -20.22 -1.18 20.64
C THR A 117 -19.92 -2.18 21.76
N TYR A 118 -18.81 -2.06 22.50
CA TYR A 118 -18.42 -2.99 23.56
C TYR A 118 -17.61 -2.31 24.66
N LYS A 119 -18.28 -1.50 25.50
CA LYS A 119 -17.66 -0.73 26.61
C LYS A 119 -16.81 -1.57 27.59
N THR A 120 -17.02 -2.89 27.59
CA THR A 120 -16.33 -3.83 28.49
C THR A 120 -14.90 -4.14 28.07
N PHE A 121 -14.55 -4.00 26.79
CA PHE A 121 -13.25 -4.43 26.25
C PHE A 121 -12.58 -3.33 25.45
N ARG A 122 -11.85 -2.45 26.17
CA ARG A 122 -11.01 -1.43 25.55
C ARG A 122 -10.04 -2.05 24.55
N ALA A 123 -9.85 -1.38 23.42
CA ALA A 123 -9.01 -1.90 22.34
C ALA A 123 -8.16 -0.83 21.69
N THR A 124 -7.04 -1.28 21.14
CA THR A 124 -6.27 -0.46 20.21
C THR A 124 -6.91 -0.54 18.84
N VAL A 125 -7.23 0.61 18.27
CA VAL A 125 -7.89 0.73 16.97
C VAL A 125 -7.00 1.54 16.05
N ILE A 126 -6.97 1.13 14.79
CA ILE A 126 -6.45 1.94 13.69
C ILE A 126 -7.61 2.39 12.81
N ARG A 127 -7.43 3.55 12.19
CA ARG A 127 -8.26 4.00 11.08
C ARG A 127 -7.47 3.92 9.80
N TYR A 128 -8.12 3.48 8.73
CA TYR A 128 -7.48 3.36 7.43
C TYR A 128 -8.43 3.73 6.29
N LEU A 129 -7.83 4.04 5.14
CA LEU A 129 -8.52 4.34 3.89
C LEU A 129 -8.15 3.30 2.84
N LYS A 130 -9.14 2.89 2.05
CA LYS A 130 -8.96 2.04 0.88
C LYS A 130 -8.49 2.87 -0.32
N PRO A 131 -7.88 2.26 -1.35
CA PRO A 131 -7.56 2.96 -2.59
C PRO A 131 -8.80 3.61 -3.22
N ASN A 132 -8.67 4.87 -3.64
CA ASN A 132 -9.73 5.66 -4.28
C ASN A 132 -11.02 5.82 -3.46
N ASN A 133 -10.96 5.70 -2.13
CA ASN A 133 -12.10 5.84 -1.25
C ASN A 133 -11.71 6.53 0.07
N ASP A 134 -12.34 7.66 0.36
CA ASP A 134 -12.12 8.44 1.58
C ASP A 134 -13.05 8.02 2.75
N THR A 135 -13.83 6.95 2.57
CA THR A 135 -14.64 6.37 3.65
C THR A 135 -13.74 5.73 4.68
N VAL A 136 -13.66 6.33 5.86
CA VAL A 136 -12.90 5.84 7.00
C VAL A 136 -13.38 4.47 7.44
N GLN A 137 -12.44 3.53 7.55
CA GLN A 137 -12.64 2.21 8.12
C GLN A 137 -11.96 2.15 9.50
N ASP A 138 -12.63 1.53 10.46
CA ASP A 138 -12.06 1.25 11.78
C ASP A 138 -11.65 -0.24 11.84
N PHE A 139 -10.45 -0.53 12.33
CA PHE A 139 -10.01 -1.88 12.61
C PHE A 139 -9.46 -2.02 14.03
N ARG A 140 -10.03 -2.98 14.76
CA ARG A 140 -9.58 -3.39 16.09
C ARG A 140 -8.38 -4.31 15.94
N VAL A 141 -7.19 -3.83 16.32
CA VAL A 141 -5.96 -4.61 16.19
C VAL A 141 -5.84 -5.63 17.32
N PHE A 142 -6.04 -5.21 18.57
CA PHE A 142 -6.01 -6.11 19.71
C PHE A 142 -6.74 -5.56 20.94
N ASP A 143 -7.09 -6.49 21.83
CA ASP A 143 -7.75 -6.23 23.11
C ASP A 143 -6.70 -5.76 24.13
N CYS A 144 -6.94 -4.62 24.78
CA CYS A 144 -5.96 -4.07 25.72
C CYS A 144 -5.76 -4.91 27.00
N GLN A 145 -6.69 -5.81 27.30
CA GLN A 145 -6.56 -6.78 28.39
C GLN A 145 -5.75 -8.03 27.98
N SER A 146 -5.38 -8.15 26.70
CA SER A 146 -4.59 -9.27 26.20
C SER A 146 -3.19 -9.27 26.80
N THR A 147 -2.73 -10.45 27.19
CA THR A 147 -1.34 -10.71 27.61
C THR A 147 -0.38 -10.83 26.42
N SER A 148 -0.87 -10.65 25.19
CA SER A 148 -0.02 -10.65 23.99
C SER A 148 1.11 -9.64 24.14
N ARG A 149 2.34 -10.13 23.97
CA ARG A 149 3.54 -9.30 23.97
C ARG A 149 3.66 -8.47 22.70
N THR A 150 3.02 -8.92 21.62
CA THR A 150 3.13 -8.28 20.32
C THR A 150 1.99 -7.30 20.13
N LYS A 151 2.32 -6.00 20.16
CA LYS A 151 1.39 -4.88 20.01
C LYS A 151 1.73 -4.13 18.72
N ARG A 152 1.54 -4.79 17.58
CA ARG A 152 1.83 -4.22 16.27
C ARG A 152 0.67 -4.44 15.32
N VAL A 153 0.54 -3.56 14.35
CA VAL A 153 -0.26 -3.81 13.14
C VAL A 153 0.69 -4.33 12.06
N THR A 154 0.24 -5.33 11.30
CA THR A 154 1.01 -5.93 10.21
C THR A 154 0.28 -5.72 8.88
N PHE A 155 1.06 -5.52 7.84
CA PHE A 155 0.61 -5.44 6.46
C PHE A 155 1.48 -6.34 5.59
N TYR A 156 0.96 -6.73 4.45
CA TYR A 156 1.73 -7.45 3.44
C TYR A 156 1.47 -6.85 2.06
N CYS A 157 2.45 -6.92 1.17
CA CYS A 157 2.38 -6.26 -0.12
C CYS A 157 1.58 -7.09 -1.14
N ASP A 158 0.55 -6.50 -1.75
CA ASP A 158 -0.08 -7.07 -2.94
C ASP A 158 0.74 -6.68 -4.18
N LEU A 159 1.47 -7.64 -4.74
CA LEU A 159 2.31 -7.43 -5.92
C LEU A 159 1.53 -7.08 -7.19
N LYS A 160 0.20 -7.28 -7.21
CA LYS A 160 -0.64 -6.97 -8.38
C LYS A 160 -1.16 -5.54 -8.34
N SER A 161 -1.73 -5.12 -7.20
CA SER A 161 -2.26 -3.76 -7.04
C SER A 161 -1.22 -2.76 -6.54
N GLU A 162 -0.08 -3.24 -6.04
CA GLU A 162 1.00 -2.45 -5.45
C GLU A 162 0.55 -1.68 -4.19
N TYR A 163 -0.53 -2.13 -3.55
CA TYR A 163 -1.00 -1.62 -2.26
C TYR A 163 -0.70 -2.61 -1.14
N TRP A 164 -0.49 -2.07 0.06
CA TRP A 164 -0.40 -2.87 1.27
C TRP A 164 -1.77 -3.41 1.65
N ARG A 165 -1.84 -4.67 2.07
CA ARG A 165 -3.04 -5.30 2.62
C ARG A 165 -2.90 -5.50 4.11
N LEU A 166 -3.95 -5.16 4.85
CA LEU A 166 -4.01 -5.30 6.30
C LEU A 166 -4.12 -6.79 6.69
N GLU A 167 -3.19 -7.25 7.54
CA GLU A 167 -3.25 -8.58 8.14
C GLU A 167 -4.43 -8.64 9.12
N GLY A 168 -5.47 -9.42 8.78
CA GLY A 168 -6.70 -9.56 9.57
C GLY A 168 -7.97 -9.32 8.76
N THR A 169 -7.98 -8.33 7.86
CA THR A 169 -9.14 -8.05 6.99
C THR A 169 -8.88 -8.37 5.53
N ASN A 170 -7.61 -8.49 5.13
CA ASN A 170 -7.20 -8.67 3.74
C ASN A 170 -7.55 -7.47 2.82
N GLU A 171 -7.90 -6.33 3.39
CA GLU A 171 -8.27 -5.15 2.62
C GLU A 171 -7.04 -4.34 2.22
N GLU A 172 -7.09 -3.74 1.03
CA GLU A 172 -6.06 -2.81 0.56
C GLU A 172 -6.13 -1.51 1.34
N VAL A 173 -4.95 -0.99 1.67
CA VAL A 173 -4.76 0.20 2.50
C VAL A 173 -3.86 1.18 1.77
N ARG A 174 -4.38 2.39 1.58
CA ARG A 174 -3.65 3.52 1.02
C ARG A 174 -2.90 4.32 2.09
N GLY A 175 -3.48 4.41 3.28
CA GLY A 175 -2.90 5.06 4.44
C GLY A 175 -3.69 4.74 5.69
N TRP A 176 -3.05 4.88 6.86
CA TRP A 176 -3.65 4.55 8.15
C TRP A 176 -3.00 5.33 9.30
N ASN A 177 -3.70 5.44 10.42
CA ASN A 177 -3.13 5.90 11.69
C ASN A 177 -3.76 5.16 12.88
N GLN A 178 -3.00 4.98 13.96
CA GLN A 178 -3.57 4.62 15.25
C GLN A 178 -4.31 5.81 15.85
N ILE A 179 -5.51 5.59 16.35
CA ILE A 179 -6.33 6.63 16.99
C ILE A 179 -6.08 6.71 18.50
N ASP A 180 -5.96 7.94 19.01
CA ASP A 180 -5.96 8.33 20.43
C ASP A 180 -7.34 8.92 20.77
N ILE A 181 -8.25 8.05 21.22
CA ILE A 181 -9.55 8.44 21.74
C ILE A 181 -9.36 8.74 23.23
N ARG A 182 -8.97 9.97 23.54
CA ARG A 182 -9.07 10.45 24.91
C ARG A 182 -10.55 10.54 25.26
N SER A 183 -10.99 9.81 26.27
CA SER A 183 -12.23 10.15 26.95
C SER A 183 -12.06 11.57 27.50
N ASN A 184 -12.80 12.53 26.94
CA ASN A 184 -12.99 13.83 27.57
C ASN A 184 -13.56 13.66 28.97
#